data_AF-A0A3D5U6M7-F1
#
_entry.id   AF-A0A3D5U6M7-F1
#
_cell.length_a   1.000
_cell.length_b   1.000
_cell.length_c   1.000
_cell.angle_alpha   90.00
_cell.angle_beta   90.00
_cell.angle_gamma   90.00
#
_symmetry.space_group_name_H-M   'P 1'
#
loop_
_entity.id
_entity.type
_entity.pdbx_description
1 polymer ?
#
loop_
_entity_poly.entity_id
_entity_poly.type
_entity_poly.pdbx_seq_one_letter_code
_entity_poly.pdbx_strand_id
1 'polypeptide(L)'
;AKVGLVRREQNPNYNGEEEFNYFMTVIFPDNQLKIFDYNRVVKDLNGNSSEEFFARVKESWIVTAVPDKADFHPSQLHQVSMYIDGKWYFISPKPGSWNEADVVENLDVSILQKNLLHPILGINDPRTDKRIDFVGGIRGLGELVKRVDSGREKVAFAMYPTSMDELIGIADAGQIMPPKSTWFEPKLRSGLFIHLLK
;
A
#
# COMPACT_ATOMS: atom_id res chain seq x y z
N ALA A 1 -13.50 18.02 3.01
CA ALA A 1 -13.38 18.81 1.77
C ALA A 1 -14.68 18.87 0.98
N LYS A 2 -15.20 17.77 0.42
CA LYS A 2 -16.40 17.81 -0.45
C LYS A 2 -17.67 18.36 0.21
N VAL A 3 -17.90 18.08 1.50
CA VAL A 3 -19.06 18.62 2.25
C VAL A 3 -19.00 20.15 2.38
N GLY A 4 -17.81 20.72 2.60
CA GLY A 4 -17.64 22.17 2.68
C GLY A 4 -17.94 22.88 1.36
N LEU A 5 -17.56 22.27 0.22
CA LEU A 5 -17.92 22.78 -1.11
C LEU A 5 -19.44 22.83 -1.30
N VAL A 6 -20.14 21.73 -0.99
CA VAL A 6 -21.61 21.66 -1.09
C VAL A 6 -22.27 22.70 -0.19
N ARG A 7 -21.77 22.90 1.04
CA ARG A 7 -22.35 23.87 1.99
C ARG A 7 -22.14 25.32 1.55
N ARG A 8 -21.01 25.65 0.89
CA ARG A 8 -20.78 26.99 0.30
C ARG A 8 -21.73 27.28 -0.87
N GLU A 9 -21.99 26.30 -1.72
CA GLU A 9 -22.99 26.44 -2.79
C GLU A 9 -24.40 26.69 -2.23
N GLN A 10 -24.74 26.03 -1.11
CA GLN A 10 -26.03 26.20 -0.43
C GLN A 10 -26.13 27.51 0.37
N ASN A 11 -24.99 28.12 0.73
CA ASN A 11 -24.92 29.33 1.54
C ASN A 11 -24.05 30.37 0.84
N PRO A 12 -24.52 31.03 -0.23
CA PRO A 12 -23.69 31.91 -1.07
C PRO A 12 -23.19 33.17 -0.34
N ASN A 13 -23.79 33.53 0.79
CA ASN A 13 -23.42 34.69 1.60
C ASN A 13 -22.45 34.34 2.75
N TYR A 14 -21.81 33.17 2.69
CA TYR A 14 -20.87 32.74 3.71
C TYR A 14 -19.67 33.71 3.81
N ASN A 15 -19.16 33.93 5.01
CA ASN A 15 -18.06 34.87 5.29
C ASN A 15 -16.72 34.17 5.56
N GLY A 16 -16.71 32.82 5.63
CA GLY A 16 -15.51 32.02 5.87
C GLY A 16 -15.40 31.50 7.30
N GLU A 17 -16.16 32.06 8.24
CA GLU A 17 -16.16 31.67 9.67
C GLU A 17 -17.12 30.52 9.97
N GLU A 18 -17.93 30.09 9.00
CA GLU A 18 -18.87 29.00 9.19
C GLU A 18 -18.15 27.67 9.45
N GLU A 19 -18.75 26.84 10.30
CA GLU A 19 -18.17 25.56 10.74
C GLU A 19 -17.80 24.64 9.56
N PHE A 20 -18.55 24.68 8.46
CA PHE A 20 -18.29 23.87 7.27
C PHE A 20 -17.00 24.27 6.50
N ASN A 21 -16.35 25.38 6.88
CA ASN A 21 -15.04 25.79 6.37
C ASN A 21 -13.87 25.20 7.16
N TYR A 22 -14.13 24.67 8.35
CA TYR A 22 -13.14 24.07 9.22
C TYR A 22 -13.30 22.56 9.26
N PHE A 23 -12.22 21.87 9.64
CA PHE A 23 -12.28 20.46 9.98
C PHE A 23 -11.42 20.22 11.21
N MET A 24 -11.85 19.28 12.04
CA MET A 24 -11.06 18.86 13.19
C MET A 24 -9.77 18.21 12.70
N THR A 25 -8.65 18.68 13.24
CA THR A 25 -7.33 18.11 12.97
C THR A 25 -6.70 17.63 14.27
N VAL A 26 -5.81 16.64 14.16
CA VAL A 26 -4.94 16.22 15.24
C VAL A 26 -3.51 16.26 14.72
N ILE A 27 -2.61 16.78 15.55
CA ILE A 27 -1.20 16.92 15.22
C ILE A 27 -0.43 15.91 16.06
N PHE A 28 0.39 15.10 15.40
CA PHE A 28 1.27 14.12 16.02
C PHE A 28 2.72 14.46 15.70
N PRO A 29 3.62 14.37 16.69
CA PRO A 29 5.05 14.31 16.40
C PRO A 29 5.35 13.09 15.53
N ASP A 30 6.18 13.27 14.51
CA ASP A 30 6.66 12.23 13.61
C ASP A 30 7.33 11.08 14.38
N ASN A 31 8.12 11.41 15.40
CA ASN A 31 8.80 10.45 16.27
C ASN A 31 7.88 9.68 17.24
N GLN A 32 6.57 9.97 17.24
CA GLN A 32 5.56 9.23 18.01
C GLN A 32 4.64 8.37 17.13
N LEU A 33 4.87 8.37 15.82
CA LEU A 33 4.13 7.55 14.87
C LEU A 33 5.04 6.46 14.29
N LYS A 34 4.51 5.23 14.25
CA LYS A 34 5.13 4.14 13.53
C LYS A 34 4.34 3.86 12.26
N ILE A 35 5.06 3.75 11.14
CA ILE A 35 4.51 3.26 9.88
C ILE A 35 4.82 1.77 9.78
N PHE A 36 3.77 0.97 9.65
CA PHE A 36 3.85 -0.44 9.35
C PHE A 36 3.65 -0.67 7.85
N ASP A 37 4.19 -1.79 7.38
CA ASP A 37 4.00 -2.32 6.05
C ASP A 37 2.51 -2.55 5.77
N TYR A 38 2.14 -2.40 4.51
CA TYR A 38 0.80 -2.70 4.04
C TYR A 38 0.86 -3.71 2.90
N ASN A 39 0.65 -4.97 3.28
CA ASN A 39 0.84 -6.13 2.43
C ASN A 39 -0.34 -6.31 1.48
N ARG A 40 -0.09 -6.97 0.35
CA ARG A 40 -1.08 -7.20 -0.70
C ARG A 40 -1.34 -8.68 -0.88
N VAL A 41 -2.58 -9.07 -1.06
CA VAL A 41 -2.97 -10.43 -1.43
C VAL A 41 -3.85 -10.37 -2.67
N VAL A 42 -3.62 -11.27 -3.63
CA VAL A 42 -4.33 -11.27 -4.91
C VAL A 42 -4.98 -12.62 -5.15
N LYS A 43 -6.27 -12.61 -5.52
CA LYS A 43 -7.13 -13.79 -5.66
C LYS A 43 -6.74 -14.76 -6.76
N ASP A 44 -6.12 -14.27 -7.81
CA ASP A 44 -5.74 -15.04 -8.98
C ASP A 44 -4.47 -14.49 -9.62
N LEU A 45 -3.92 -15.26 -10.56
CA LEU A 45 -2.75 -14.88 -11.36
C LEU A 45 -3.16 -14.32 -12.73
N ASN A 46 -4.38 -13.78 -12.84
CA ASN A 46 -4.91 -13.21 -14.09
C ASN A 46 -4.88 -14.18 -15.28
N GLY A 47 -5.28 -15.43 -15.04
CA GLY A 47 -5.32 -16.50 -16.05
C GLY A 47 -3.99 -17.21 -16.32
N ASN A 48 -2.88 -16.75 -15.72
CA ASN A 48 -1.59 -17.42 -15.83
C ASN A 48 -1.52 -18.64 -14.90
N SER A 49 -0.78 -19.67 -15.33
CA SER A 49 -0.22 -20.68 -14.43
C SER A 49 0.86 -20.08 -13.54
N SER A 50 1.26 -20.78 -12.47
CA SER A 50 2.36 -20.35 -11.62
C SER A 50 3.67 -20.23 -12.40
N GLU A 51 3.95 -21.18 -13.30
CA GLU A 51 5.14 -21.18 -14.14
C GLU A 51 5.19 -19.96 -15.07
N GLU A 52 4.08 -19.65 -15.75
CA GLU A 52 3.95 -18.46 -16.61
C GLU A 52 4.06 -17.17 -15.79
N PHE A 53 3.43 -17.11 -14.62
CA PHE A 53 3.53 -15.97 -13.71
C PHE A 53 4.99 -15.72 -13.31
N PHE A 54 5.72 -16.76 -12.89
CA PHE A 54 7.14 -16.64 -12.56
C PHE A 54 8.00 -16.22 -13.75
N ALA A 55 7.73 -16.75 -14.95
CA ALA A 55 8.45 -16.36 -16.16
C ALA A 55 8.31 -14.86 -16.41
N ARG A 56 7.08 -14.33 -16.34
CA ARG A 56 6.79 -12.91 -16.53
C ARG A 56 7.37 -12.04 -15.41
N VAL A 57 7.30 -12.47 -14.15
CA VAL A 57 7.91 -11.73 -13.03
C VAL A 57 9.43 -11.59 -13.25
N LYS A 58 10.10 -12.67 -13.70
CA LYS A 58 11.55 -12.66 -13.96
C LYS A 58 11.98 -11.74 -15.11
N GLU A 59 11.06 -11.25 -15.95
CA GLU A 59 11.38 -10.27 -16.99
C GLU A 59 11.78 -8.92 -16.37
N SER A 60 11.09 -8.48 -15.32
CA SER A 60 11.29 -7.17 -14.67
C SER A 60 11.86 -7.25 -13.25
N TRP A 61 11.89 -8.43 -12.64
CA TRP A 61 12.32 -8.64 -11.26
C TRP A 61 13.43 -9.70 -11.17
N ILE A 62 14.32 -9.53 -10.21
CA ILE A 62 15.23 -10.58 -9.73
C ILE A 62 14.44 -11.39 -8.71
N VAL A 63 14.39 -12.71 -8.87
CA VAL A 63 13.62 -13.62 -8.00
C VAL A 63 14.55 -14.61 -7.34
N THR A 64 14.56 -14.65 -6.01
CA THR A 64 15.40 -15.53 -5.20
C THR A 64 14.53 -16.33 -4.25
N ALA A 65 14.63 -17.66 -4.25
CA ALA A 65 13.91 -18.49 -3.31
C ALA A 65 14.42 -18.25 -1.88
N VAL A 66 13.51 -18.14 -0.91
CA VAL A 66 13.86 -18.03 0.50
C VAL A 66 14.04 -19.44 1.06
N PRO A 67 15.18 -19.79 1.67
CA PRO A 67 15.39 -21.09 2.28
C PRO A 67 14.39 -21.36 3.42
N ASP A 68 14.04 -22.63 3.61
CA ASP A 68 13.20 -23.04 4.73
C ASP A 68 13.82 -22.59 6.07
N LYS A 69 12.98 -22.00 6.94
CA LYS A 69 13.35 -21.43 8.25
C LYS A 69 14.17 -20.13 8.23
N ALA A 70 14.48 -19.57 7.06
CA ALA A 70 15.05 -18.22 6.99
C ALA A 70 13.99 -17.17 7.32
N ASP A 71 14.42 -15.98 7.73
CA ASP A 71 13.52 -14.83 7.82
C ASP A 71 13.10 -14.42 6.41
N PHE A 72 11.79 -14.28 6.22
CA PHE A 72 11.16 -13.91 4.96
C PHE A 72 10.54 -12.51 5.03
N HIS A 73 10.79 -11.73 6.10
CA HIS A 73 10.45 -10.32 6.10
C HIS A 73 11.37 -9.55 5.13
N PRO A 74 10.83 -8.63 4.33
CA PRO A 74 11.66 -7.69 3.58
C PRO A 74 12.53 -6.88 4.53
N SER A 75 13.84 -6.86 4.31
CA SER A 75 14.80 -6.24 5.22
C SER A 75 15.39 -4.93 4.70
N GLN A 76 15.08 -4.55 3.47
CA GLN A 76 15.62 -3.36 2.81
C GLN A 76 14.66 -2.80 1.76
N LEU A 77 14.87 -1.54 1.39
CA LEU A 77 14.16 -0.88 0.30
C LEU A 77 14.32 -1.67 -1.00
N HIS A 78 13.28 -1.65 -1.84
CA HIS A 78 13.24 -2.37 -3.12
C HIS A 78 13.36 -3.88 -2.97
N GLN A 79 12.97 -4.41 -1.81
CA GLN A 79 12.78 -5.84 -1.59
C GLN A 79 11.33 -6.10 -1.19
N VAL A 80 10.71 -7.08 -1.83
CA VAL A 80 9.36 -7.54 -1.53
C VAL A 80 9.42 -9.04 -1.33
N SER A 81 8.74 -9.56 -0.32
CA SER A 81 8.61 -11.01 -0.15
C SER A 81 7.32 -11.49 -0.77
N MET A 82 7.43 -12.41 -1.72
CA MET A 82 6.33 -12.99 -2.44
C MET A 82 6.06 -14.40 -1.92
N TYR A 83 4.81 -14.69 -1.58
CA TYR A 83 4.36 -16.02 -1.18
C TYR A 83 3.38 -16.59 -2.20
N ILE A 84 3.70 -17.76 -2.74
CA ILE A 84 2.91 -18.46 -3.74
C ILE A 84 3.24 -19.95 -3.66
N ASP A 85 2.24 -20.81 -3.84
CA ASP A 85 2.38 -22.28 -3.86
C ASP A 85 3.17 -22.85 -2.66
N GLY A 86 2.90 -22.33 -1.46
CA GLY A 86 3.51 -22.80 -0.23
C GLY A 86 4.93 -22.30 0.04
N LYS A 87 5.48 -21.44 -0.83
CA LYS A 87 6.90 -21.03 -0.78
C LYS A 87 7.09 -19.53 -0.79
N TRP A 88 8.13 -19.08 -0.07
CA TRP A 88 8.57 -17.69 -0.04
C TRP A 88 9.67 -17.43 -1.05
N TYR A 89 9.60 -16.26 -1.66
CA TYR A 89 10.59 -15.72 -2.59
C TYR A 89 10.86 -14.27 -2.24
N PHE A 90 12.12 -13.84 -2.28
CA PHE A 90 12.43 -12.42 -2.39
C PHE A 90 12.36 -12.01 -3.85
N ILE A 91 11.69 -10.89 -4.12
CA ILE A 91 11.71 -10.23 -5.42
C ILE A 91 12.25 -8.81 -5.24
N SER A 92 13.14 -8.41 -6.14
CA SER A 92 13.66 -7.04 -6.23
C SER A 92 13.53 -6.53 -7.67
N PRO A 93 13.09 -5.29 -7.88
CA PRO A 93 12.95 -4.73 -9.21
C PRO A 93 14.35 -4.65 -9.86
N LYS A 94 14.43 -4.94 -11.16
CA LYS A 94 15.71 -4.79 -11.87
C LYS A 94 16.11 -3.31 -11.94
N PRO A 95 17.40 -2.96 -11.78
CA PRO A 95 17.85 -1.57 -11.88
C PRO A 95 17.38 -0.90 -13.18
N GLY A 96 16.98 0.37 -13.09
CA GLY A 96 16.42 1.13 -14.21
C GLY A 96 14.96 0.82 -14.57
N SER A 97 14.28 -0.04 -13.80
CA SER A 97 12.84 -0.31 -13.99
C SER A 97 11.91 0.65 -13.26
N TRP A 98 12.45 1.65 -12.56
CA TRP A 98 11.69 2.74 -11.92
C TRP A 98 12.50 4.04 -11.96
N ASN A 99 11.83 5.16 -11.73
CA ASN A 99 12.47 6.47 -11.65
C ASN A 99 12.85 6.79 -10.20
N GLU A 100 14.13 6.65 -9.87
CA GLU A 100 14.66 6.97 -8.53
C GLU A 100 14.53 8.44 -8.16
N ALA A 101 14.46 9.35 -9.14
CA ALA A 101 14.36 10.79 -8.90
C ALA A 101 12.92 11.26 -8.59
N ASP A 102 11.91 10.43 -8.87
CA ASP A 102 10.52 10.75 -8.55
C ASP A 102 10.14 10.14 -7.20
N VAL A 103 9.77 11.00 -6.25
CA VAL A 103 9.48 10.61 -4.86
C VAL A 103 8.33 9.63 -4.73
N VAL A 104 7.37 9.62 -5.66
CA VAL A 104 6.26 8.66 -5.66
C VAL A 104 6.62 7.41 -6.44
N GLU A 105 7.28 7.51 -7.59
CA GLU A 105 7.67 6.33 -8.39
C GLU A 105 8.76 5.49 -7.73
N ASN A 106 9.57 6.08 -6.84
CA ASN A 106 10.61 5.39 -6.09
C ASN A 106 10.08 4.53 -4.93
N LEU A 107 8.82 4.70 -4.52
CA LEU A 107 8.22 3.88 -3.46
C LEU A 107 7.98 2.43 -3.91
N ASP A 108 8.30 1.46 -3.05
CA ASP A 108 8.07 0.02 -3.31
C ASP A 108 6.64 -0.32 -3.73
N VAL A 109 5.67 0.41 -3.15
CA VAL A 109 4.24 0.27 -3.47
C VAL A 109 3.92 0.68 -4.90
N SER A 110 4.57 1.73 -5.41
CA SER A 110 4.43 2.21 -6.79
C SER A 110 5.14 1.29 -7.76
N ILE A 111 6.34 0.84 -7.40
CA ILE A 111 7.15 -0.09 -8.21
C ILE A 111 6.40 -1.40 -8.37
N LEU A 112 5.89 -1.98 -7.28
CA LEU A 112 5.10 -3.21 -7.33
C LEU A 112 3.83 -3.03 -8.17
N GLN A 113 3.14 -1.89 -8.03
CA GLN A 113 1.94 -1.59 -8.82
C GLN A 113 2.24 -1.51 -10.31
N LYS A 114 3.26 -0.73 -10.71
CA LYS A 114 3.60 -0.48 -12.11
C LYS A 114 4.28 -1.66 -12.79
N ASN A 115 5.10 -2.42 -12.07
CA ASN A 115 5.97 -3.43 -12.67
C ASN A 115 5.46 -4.86 -12.46
N LEU A 116 4.43 -5.07 -11.62
CA LEU A 116 3.90 -6.41 -11.36
C LEU A 116 2.36 -6.43 -11.35
N LEU A 117 1.72 -5.67 -10.46
CA LEU A 117 0.27 -5.80 -10.25
C LEU A 117 -0.51 -5.40 -11.51
N HIS A 118 -0.16 -4.28 -12.14
CA HIS A 118 -0.79 -3.83 -13.36
C HIS A 118 -0.42 -4.69 -14.59
N PRO A 119 0.86 -4.82 -14.99
CA PRO A 119 1.19 -5.49 -16.25
C PRO A 119 1.04 -7.01 -16.18
N ILE A 120 1.27 -7.63 -15.01
CA ILE A 120 1.26 -9.09 -14.89
C ILE A 120 -0.10 -9.58 -14.40
N LEU A 121 -0.59 -9.02 -13.29
CA LEU A 121 -1.85 -9.43 -12.65
C LEU A 121 -3.10 -8.66 -13.15
N GLY A 122 -2.92 -7.65 -14.01
CA GLY A 122 -4.03 -6.88 -14.57
C GLY A 122 -4.79 -6.03 -13.54
N ILE A 123 -4.19 -5.73 -12.39
CA ILE A 123 -4.79 -4.89 -11.34
C ILE A 123 -4.55 -3.42 -11.72
N ASN A 124 -5.53 -2.80 -12.39
CA ASN A 124 -5.42 -1.42 -12.87
C ASN A 124 -5.49 -0.38 -11.75
N ASP A 125 -6.51 -0.49 -10.90
CA ASP A 125 -6.71 0.41 -9.77
C ASP A 125 -6.96 -0.41 -8.48
N PRO A 126 -5.97 -0.48 -7.57
CA PRO A 126 -6.10 -1.21 -6.31
C PRO A 126 -7.23 -0.71 -5.40
N ARG A 127 -7.78 0.49 -5.64
CA ARG A 127 -8.92 1.02 -4.87
C ARG A 127 -10.25 0.37 -5.23
N THR A 128 -10.36 -0.17 -6.45
CA THR A 128 -11.64 -0.64 -7.01
C THR A 128 -11.62 -2.09 -7.46
N ASP A 129 -10.44 -2.65 -7.74
CA ASP A 129 -10.30 -4.05 -8.14
C ASP A 129 -10.58 -4.99 -6.94
N LYS A 130 -11.58 -5.85 -7.08
CA LYS A 130 -12.03 -6.79 -6.05
C LYS A 130 -11.13 -8.02 -5.91
N ARG A 131 -10.14 -8.20 -6.79
CA ARG A 131 -9.19 -9.30 -6.77
C ARG A 131 -8.01 -9.05 -5.85
N ILE A 132 -7.78 -7.81 -5.46
CA ILE A 132 -6.74 -7.44 -4.50
C ILE A 132 -7.35 -7.08 -3.14
N ASP A 133 -6.72 -7.50 -2.07
CA ASP A 133 -7.01 -7.08 -0.70
C ASP A 133 -5.70 -6.75 0.04
N PHE A 134 -5.83 -6.08 1.18
CA PHE A 134 -4.68 -5.53 1.89
C PHE A 134 -4.64 -5.98 3.35
N VAL A 135 -3.44 -6.37 3.79
CA VAL A 135 -3.19 -6.88 5.14
C VAL A 135 -2.17 -5.97 5.82
N GLY A 136 -2.58 -5.25 6.87
CA GLY A 136 -1.65 -4.42 7.64
C GLY A 136 -0.61 -5.27 8.36
N GLY A 137 0.64 -4.82 8.36
CA GLY A 137 1.80 -5.52 8.91
C GLY A 137 1.67 -5.92 10.38
N ILE A 138 0.84 -5.22 11.15
CA ILE A 138 0.51 -5.57 12.54
C ILE A 138 -0.07 -6.98 12.70
N ARG A 139 -0.67 -7.55 11.65
CA ARG A 139 -1.19 -8.94 11.65
C ARG A 139 -0.09 -9.98 11.48
N GLY A 140 1.11 -9.56 11.08
CA GLY A 140 2.24 -10.41 10.75
C GLY A 140 2.05 -11.19 9.45
N LEU A 141 3.15 -11.78 8.99
CA LEU A 141 3.17 -12.51 7.72
C LEU A 141 2.44 -13.86 7.75
N GLY A 142 2.17 -14.41 8.94
CA GLY A 142 1.37 -15.63 9.08
C GLY A 142 -0.06 -15.48 8.54
N GLU A 143 -0.64 -14.28 8.58
CA GLU A 143 -1.94 -14.01 7.95
C GLU A 143 -1.87 -14.10 6.42
N LEU A 144 -0.73 -13.76 5.80
CA LEU A 144 -0.54 -13.89 4.35
C LEU A 144 -0.49 -15.37 3.94
N VAL A 145 0.29 -16.17 4.68
CA VAL A 145 0.38 -17.61 4.49
C VAL A 145 -0.99 -18.25 4.60
N LYS A 146 -1.71 -17.97 5.70
CA LYS A 146 -3.07 -18.50 5.93
C LYS A 146 -4.03 -18.18 4.78
N ARG A 147 -3.96 -16.96 4.24
CA ARG A 147 -4.83 -16.51 3.13
C ARG A 147 -4.56 -17.28 1.85
N VAL A 148 -3.29 -17.42 1.49
CA VAL A 148 -2.88 -18.18 0.30
C VAL A 148 -3.17 -19.67 0.45
N ASP A 149 -2.77 -20.27 1.58
CA ASP A 149 -2.92 -21.72 1.81
C ASP A 149 -4.39 -22.15 1.96
N SER A 150 -5.26 -21.25 2.41
CA SER A 150 -6.72 -21.51 2.43
C SER A 150 -7.36 -21.51 1.03
N GLY A 151 -6.62 -21.10 0.00
CA GLY A 151 -7.13 -20.95 -1.38
C GLY A 151 -7.96 -19.69 -1.60
N ARG A 152 -8.09 -18.82 -0.59
CA ARG A 152 -8.80 -17.54 -0.71
C ARG A 152 -8.06 -16.57 -1.63
N GLU A 153 -6.74 -16.57 -1.56
CA GLU A 153 -5.85 -15.83 -2.46
C GLU A 153 -4.82 -16.77 -3.10
N LYS A 154 -4.25 -16.38 -4.24
CA LYS A 154 -3.25 -17.18 -4.97
C LYS A 154 -1.82 -16.73 -4.71
N VAL A 155 -1.63 -15.44 -4.42
CA VAL A 155 -0.31 -14.88 -4.15
C VAL A 155 -0.42 -13.77 -3.11
N ALA A 156 0.61 -13.65 -2.27
CA ALA A 156 0.76 -12.56 -1.33
C ALA A 156 2.10 -11.85 -1.52
N PHE A 157 2.12 -10.55 -1.21
CA PHE A 157 3.29 -9.69 -1.24
C PHE A 157 3.44 -8.98 0.10
N ALA A 158 4.49 -9.32 0.84
CA ALA A 158 4.92 -8.59 2.02
C ALA A 158 5.80 -7.42 1.61
N MET A 159 5.47 -6.23 2.09
CA MET A 159 6.14 -4.99 1.71
C MET A 159 7.18 -4.58 2.73
N TYR A 160 8.25 -3.94 2.28
CA TYR A 160 9.06 -3.12 3.17
C TYR A 160 8.24 -1.88 3.59
N PRO A 161 8.21 -1.51 4.88
CA PRO A 161 7.41 -0.39 5.35
C PRO A 161 7.95 0.94 4.81
N THR A 162 7.06 1.79 4.30
CA THR A 162 7.41 3.17 3.97
C THR A 162 7.89 3.91 5.21
N SER A 163 9.00 4.62 5.10
CA SER A 163 9.57 5.43 6.17
C SER A 163 8.81 6.74 6.38
N MET A 164 9.00 7.34 7.56
CA MET A 164 8.45 8.67 7.84
C MET A 164 9.06 9.74 6.91
N ASP A 165 10.34 9.61 6.59
CA ASP A 165 11.05 10.53 5.70
C ASP A 165 10.49 10.49 4.27
N GLU A 166 10.19 9.31 3.74
CA GLU A 166 9.52 9.17 2.43
C GLU A 166 8.13 9.82 2.42
N LEU A 167 7.35 9.63 3.50
CA LEU A 167 6.03 10.24 3.64
C LEU A 167 6.11 11.77 3.64
N ILE A 168 7.03 12.33 4.45
CA ILE A 168 7.24 13.79 4.54
C ILE A 168 7.75 14.33 3.21
N GLY A 169 8.71 13.66 2.57
CA GLY A 169 9.25 14.08 1.27
C GLY A 169 8.19 14.16 0.17
N ILE A 170 7.23 13.24 0.15
CA ILE A 170 6.10 13.28 -0.80
C ILE A 170 5.17 14.46 -0.51
N ALA A 171 4.91 14.76 0.77
CA ALA A 171 4.09 15.90 1.16
C ALA A 171 4.77 17.24 0.81
N ASP A 172 6.08 17.36 1.06
CA ASP A 172 6.88 18.55 0.73
C ASP A 172 6.95 18.77 -0.79
N ALA A 173 6.92 17.70 -1.58
CA ALA A 173 6.82 17.76 -3.04
C ALA A 173 5.41 18.12 -3.55
N GLY A 174 4.42 18.31 -2.66
CA GLY A 174 3.03 18.58 -3.04
C GLY A 174 2.35 17.39 -3.75
N GLN A 175 2.91 16.19 -3.62
CA GLN A 175 2.42 14.97 -4.26
C GLN A 175 1.50 14.18 -3.32
N ILE A 176 0.89 13.12 -3.84
CA ILE A 176 -0.07 12.30 -3.12
C ILE A 176 0.47 10.87 -3.02
N MET A 177 0.44 10.32 -1.80
CA MET A 177 0.78 8.93 -1.56
C MET A 177 -0.09 7.99 -2.41
N PRO A 178 0.47 6.93 -3.00
CA PRO A 178 -0.33 5.89 -3.63
C PRO A 178 -1.35 5.30 -2.65
N PRO A 179 -2.47 4.76 -3.14
CA PRO A 179 -3.48 4.18 -2.26
C PRO A 179 -2.91 2.98 -1.49
N LYS A 180 -3.29 2.89 -0.21
CA LYS A 180 -2.94 1.75 0.66
C LYS A 180 -1.43 1.55 0.84
N SER A 181 -0.68 2.65 0.92
CA SER A 181 0.78 2.62 1.08
C SER A 181 1.26 2.53 2.53
N THR A 182 0.49 3.04 3.49
CA THR A 182 0.94 3.17 4.89
C THR A 182 -0.11 2.69 5.88
N TRP A 183 0.35 2.09 6.99
CA TRP A 183 -0.47 1.81 8.17
C TRP A 183 0.15 2.48 9.39
N PHE A 184 -0.49 3.53 9.91
CA PHE A 184 -0.01 4.25 11.08
C PHE A 184 -0.47 3.61 12.39
N GLU A 185 0.43 3.56 13.36
CA GLU A 185 0.12 3.32 14.77
C GLU A 185 0.81 4.35 15.66
N PRO A 186 0.19 4.75 16.79
CA PRO A 186 -1.14 4.35 17.22
C PRO A 186 -2.23 4.96 16.32
N LYS A 187 -3.27 4.18 16.01
CA LYS A 187 -4.48 4.78 15.43
C LYS A 187 -5.12 5.70 16.44
N LEU A 188 -5.65 6.83 15.94
CA LEU A 188 -6.57 7.66 16.69
C LEU A 188 -7.72 6.78 17.20
N ARG A 189 -7.82 6.64 18.52
CA ARG A 189 -8.98 6.02 19.16
C ARG A 189 -10.10 7.03 19.11
N SER A 190 -10.91 6.97 18.07
CA SER A 190 -12.16 7.73 18.01
C SER A 190 -13.28 6.91 18.65
N GLY A 191 -13.98 7.51 19.60
CA GLY A 191 -15.36 7.13 19.90
C GLY A 191 -16.29 7.61 18.78
N LEU A 192 -17.56 7.21 18.81
CA LEU A 192 -18.56 7.80 17.92
C LEU A 192 -18.86 9.24 18.37
N PHE A 193 -18.44 10.22 17.57
CA PHE A 193 -18.76 11.63 17.78
C PHE A 193 -19.53 12.15 16.56
N ILE A 194 -20.75 12.66 16.76
CA ILE A 194 -21.59 13.24 15.71
C ILE A 194 -21.81 14.70 16.06
N HIS A 195 -21.24 15.58 15.23
CA HIS A 195 -21.49 17.03 15.28
C HIS A 195 -22.30 17.44 14.06
N LEU A 196 -23.51 17.94 14.29
CA LEU A 196 -24.35 18.45 13.22
C LEU A 196 -23.86 19.85 12.84
N LEU A 197 -23.30 19.97 11.64
CA LEU A 197 -22.93 21.25 11.06
C LEU A 197 -24.19 22.09 10.84
N LYS A 198 -24.20 23.29 11.40
CA LYS A 198 -25.23 24.30 11.12
C LYS A 198 -25.07 24.78 9.68
#